data_AF-A0AAD5XAP5-F1
#
_entry.id   AF-A0AAD5XAP5-F1
#
_cell.length_a   1.000
_cell.length_b   1.000
_cell.length_c   1.000
_cell.angle_alpha   90.00
_cell.angle_beta   90.00
_cell.angle_gamma   90.00
#
_symmetry.space_group_name_H-M   'P 1'
#
loop_
_entity.id
_entity.type
_entity.pdbx_description
1 polymer ?
#
loop_
_entity_poly.entity_id
_entity_poly.type
_entity_poly.pdbx_seq_one_letter_code
_entity_poly.pdbx_strand_id
1 'polypeptide(L)'
;FPDVSGSLAQINGLFARLIRQDYDPNYTNRTNIATQLSNFIINAPFGSEITSPQTAIIVLITYELALEGALEDLSEFLSGTAEFKKSIIRIITALGFAFRYGATPFFQWIFDRLLTQRPQSTKEQDVNLKLGLLNVLREILDLSFVPNPPKNLHQHLIGAIMNNMQTFLDTTNLPDLLLPAIDVISSISEKYPSSFEICFKDFVSLLIGWNIDPKIPKPIANSISDSFQKFSVTWKSHVIFGLEVIRDLTTDMENAYFNQPQFTDPVQDRVSMKVLALQKCCAGITKAVCLTIFDPPNPTINLETNLKIKNDFCETVEYLGALTLRIGQAHPGDRFWKATGIEWMKFITVSVHGECNFLHSVVIELHSLEVDIFIKEIQKEMRDSEIGKFVDNWLRELENIMSAWTRVDEDLINFFISPLTSPFLSKVRLLCTRDKATTANFLRSLNSNISLIIKSKSPISIQFDILLEMVDIVHELKARRKVADYYNPNHDTFEILRNLLNEAQTLSYETHINQLREAESATIKYAMLFDISLAIECVTLGIFEGTTVFSCLDAILLPDIAAEYVYSDWWVKLESALFLEVYQLDHKFVI
;
A
#
# COMPACT_ATOMS: atom_id res chain seq x y z
N PHE A 1 -51.93 3.33 -35.48
CA PHE A 1 -50.97 2.97 -34.43
C PHE A 1 -51.71 2.11 -33.42
N PRO A 2 -51.31 0.85 -33.20
CA PRO A 2 -52.00 0.00 -32.22
C PRO A 2 -51.80 0.59 -30.83
N ASP A 3 -52.86 0.56 -30.02
CA ASP A 3 -52.86 0.92 -28.59
C ASP A 3 -51.74 0.18 -27.86
N VAL A 4 -50.64 0.87 -27.57
CA VAL A 4 -49.62 0.31 -26.68
C VAL A 4 -50.09 0.56 -25.26
N SER A 5 -50.52 -0.53 -24.63
CA SER A 5 -50.81 -0.69 -23.21
C SER A 5 -49.60 -0.30 -22.33
N GLY A 6 -49.44 1.00 -22.10
CA GLY A 6 -48.56 1.63 -21.13
C GLY A 6 -49.38 2.44 -20.12
N SER A 7 -50.47 1.87 -19.61
CA SER A 7 -51.45 2.60 -18.81
C SER A 7 -51.02 2.68 -17.35
N LEU A 8 -51.22 3.86 -16.74
CA LEU A 8 -51.10 4.09 -15.30
C LEU A 8 -51.82 3.02 -14.46
N ALA A 9 -52.91 2.44 -14.99
CA ALA A 9 -53.65 1.35 -14.36
C ALA A 9 -52.79 0.09 -14.14
N GLN A 10 -51.89 -0.27 -15.05
CA GLN A 10 -51.02 -1.43 -14.90
C GLN A 10 -49.97 -1.20 -13.81
N ILE A 11 -49.41 0.02 -13.74
CA ILE A 11 -48.48 0.44 -12.69
C ILE A 11 -49.16 0.36 -11.33
N ASN A 12 -50.37 0.92 -11.23
CA ASN A 12 -51.15 0.89 -10.01
C ASN A 12 -51.50 -0.55 -9.59
N GLY A 13 -51.80 -1.43 -10.55
CA GLY A 13 -52.04 -2.84 -10.30
C GLY A 13 -50.82 -3.59 -9.76
N LEU A 14 -49.63 -3.31 -10.30
CA LEU A 14 -48.38 -3.91 -9.82
C LEU A 14 -47.98 -3.39 -8.44
N PHE A 15 -48.09 -2.10 -8.18
CA PHE A 15 -47.87 -1.54 -6.84
C PHE A 15 -48.87 -2.07 -5.81
N ALA A 16 -50.16 -2.18 -6.17
CA ALA A 16 -51.16 -2.77 -5.27
C ALA A 16 -50.81 -4.23 -4.92
N ARG A 17 -50.31 -5.01 -5.88
CA ARG A 17 -49.82 -6.38 -5.62
C ARG A 17 -48.56 -6.41 -4.78
N LEU A 18 -47.65 -5.44 -4.96
CA LEU A 18 -46.43 -5.30 -4.18
C LEU A 18 -46.75 -5.05 -2.70
N ILE A 19 -47.71 -4.16 -2.43
CA ILE A 19 -48.11 -3.74 -1.08
C ILE A 19 -48.93 -4.81 -0.35
N ARG A 20 -49.87 -5.49 -1.03
CA ARG A 20 -50.84 -6.43 -0.42
C ARG A 20 -50.28 -7.84 -0.12
N GLN A 21 -48.99 -8.08 -0.32
CA GLN A 21 -48.40 -9.41 -0.12
C GLN A 21 -48.17 -9.70 1.38
N ASP A 22 -49.24 -9.88 2.15
CA ASP A 22 -49.19 -9.98 3.63
C ASP A 22 -48.38 -11.19 4.15
N TYR A 23 -48.12 -12.20 3.30
CA TYR A 23 -47.31 -13.38 3.65
C TYR A 23 -46.33 -13.76 2.51
N ASP A 24 -45.12 -13.19 2.55
CA ASP A 24 -43.98 -13.54 1.68
C ASP A 24 -42.68 -13.56 2.50
N PRO A 25 -42.44 -14.62 3.30
CA PRO A 25 -41.34 -14.65 4.29
C PRO A 25 -39.94 -14.60 3.65
N ASN A 26 -39.82 -15.01 2.38
CA ASN A 26 -38.56 -15.03 1.64
C ASN A 26 -38.49 -13.91 0.59
N TYR A 27 -39.45 -12.98 0.58
CA TYR A 27 -39.54 -11.84 -0.34
C TYR A 27 -39.49 -12.20 -1.85
N THR A 28 -39.67 -13.46 -2.22
CA THR A 28 -39.43 -13.94 -3.59
C THR A 28 -40.50 -13.41 -4.54
N ASN A 29 -41.76 -13.43 -4.10
CA ASN A 29 -42.87 -12.94 -4.91
C ASN A 29 -42.84 -11.42 -5.02
N ARG A 30 -42.59 -10.73 -3.91
CA ARG A 30 -42.41 -9.26 -3.89
C ARG A 30 -41.25 -8.83 -4.79
N THR A 31 -40.12 -9.55 -4.77
CA THR A 31 -38.96 -9.30 -5.65
C THR A 31 -39.31 -9.48 -7.13
N ASN A 32 -40.03 -10.56 -7.48
CA ASN A 32 -40.47 -10.79 -8.85
C ASN A 32 -41.42 -9.69 -9.35
N ILE A 33 -42.37 -9.25 -8.51
CA ILE A 33 -43.29 -8.15 -8.84
C ILE A 33 -42.51 -6.85 -9.01
N ALA A 34 -41.57 -6.56 -8.10
CA ALA A 34 -40.77 -5.35 -8.17
C ALA A 34 -39.87 -5.30 -9.43
N THR A 35 -39.31 -6.45 -9.81
CA THR A 35 -38.54 -6.61 -11.04
C THR A 35 -39.43 -6.41 -12.29
N GLN A 36 -40.64 -6.97 -12.29
CA GLN A 36 -41.60 -6.76 -13.37
C GLN A 36 -41.97 -5.27 -13.50
N LEU A 37 -42.22 -4.61 -12.38
CA LEU A 37 -42.58 -3.19 -12.33
C LEU A 37 -41.46 -2.29 -12.84
N SER A 38 -40.23 -2.47 -12.35
CA SER A 38 -39.09 -1.68 -12.83
C SER A 38 -38.84 -1.88 -14.33
N ASN A 39 -38.85 -3.12 -14.82
CA ASN A 39 -38.70 -3.41 -16.24
C ASN A 39 -39.83 -2.81 -17.09
N PHE A 40 -41.06 -2.79 -16.58
CA PHE A 40 -42.19 -2.15 -17.26
C PHE A 40 -41.98 -0.64 -17.43
N ILE A 41 -41.53 0.05 -16.37
CA ILE A 41 -41.26 1.50 -16.39
C ILE A 41 -40.07 1.82 -17.32
N ILE A 42 -38.98 1.06 -17.23
CA ILE A 42 -37.77 1.29 -18.04
C ILE A 42 -38.05 1.16 -19.53
N ASN A 43 -38.84 0.15 -19.91
CA ASN A 43 -39.15 -0.16 -21.31
C ASN A 43 -40.38 0.58 -21.87
N ALA A 44 -40.98 1.49 -21.08
CA ALA A 44 -42.13 2.25 -21.54
C ALA A 44 -41.76 3.11 -22.78
N PRO A 45 -42.56 3.09 -23.85
CA PRO A 45 -42.23 3.81 -25.07
C PRO A 45 -42.21 5.33 -24.84
N PHE A 46 -41.37 6.03 -25.60
CA PHE A 46 -41.30 7.49 -25.55
C PHE A 46 -42.67 8.12 -25.88
N GLY A 47 -43.11 9.04 -25.03
CA GLY A 47 -44.42 9.71 -25.16
C GLY A 47 -45.58 8.92 -24.55
N SER A 48 -45.33 7.77 -23.92
CA SER A 48 -46.32 7.10 -23.08
C SER A 48 -46.65 7.92 -21.84
N GLU A 49 -47.83 7.65 -21.26
CA GLU A 49 -48.36 8.34 -20.08
C GLU A 49 -47.35 8.37 -18.94
N ILE A 50 -46.64 7.27 -18.67
CA ILE A 50 -45.64 7.18 -17.58
C ILE A 50 -44.35 7.96 -17.87
N THR A 51 -44.00 8.20 -19.14
CA THR A 51 -42.82 9.01 -19.50
C THR A 51 -43.09 10.51 -19.43
N SER A 52 -44.31 10.92 -19.07
CA SER A 52 -44.61 12.30 -18.69
C SER A 52 -44.08 12.59 -17.29
N PRO A 53 -43.30 13.67 -17.08
CA PRO A 53 -42.86 14.08 -15.74
C PRO A 53 -44.01 14.24 -14.74
N GLN A 54 -45.19 14.67 -15.21
CA GLN A 54 -46.39 14.84 -14.38
C GLN A 54 -46.95 13.50 -13.90
N THR A 55 -46.92 12.47 -14.73
CA THR A 55 -47.38 11.13 -14.32
C THR A 55 -46.36 10.48 -13.40
N ALA A 56 -45.07 10.60 -13.73
CA ALA A 56 -43.99 10.07 -12.90
C ALA A 56 -44.01 10.65 -11.48
N ILE A 57 -44.26 11.96 -11.33
CA ILE A 57 -44.40 12.59 -10.01
C ILE A 57 -45.65 12.13 -9.27
N ILE A 58 -46.78 11.96 -9.96
CA ILE A 58 -48.00 11.42 -9.35
C ILE A 58 -47.73 10.01 -8.82
N VAL A 59 -47.08 9.15 -9.60
CA VAL A 59 -46.75 7.79 -9.18
C VAL A 59 -45.79 7.80 -7.99
N LEU A 60 -44.73 8.62 -8.03
CA LEU A 60 -43.77 8.74 -6.94
C LEU A 60 -44.45 9.18 -5.64
N ILE A 61 -45.26 10.24 -5.67
CA ILE A 61 -45.98 10.75 -4.49
C ILE A 61 -47.02 9.74 -4.00
N THR A 62 -47.77 9.11 -4.91
CA THR A 62 -48.82 8.15 -4.53
C THR A 62 -48.26 6.94 -3.77
N TYR A 63 -47.05 6.51 -4.11
CA TYR A 63 -46.41 5.33 -3.54
C TYR A 63 -45.21 5.65 -2.63
N GLU A 64 -45.00 6.92 -2.26
CA GLU A 64 -43.80 7.34 -1.52
C GLU A 64 -43.65 6.60 -0.20
N LEU A 65 -44.72 6.48 0.59
CA LEU A 65 -44.68 5.80 1.89
C LEU A 65 -44.38 4.30 1.76
N ALA A 66 -44.87 3.67 0.69
CA ALA A 66 -44.61 2.26 0.44
C ALA A 66 -43.16 2.01 0.00
N LEU A 67 -42.61 2.92 -0.82
CA LEU A 67 -41.23 2.88 -1.27
C LEU A 67 -40.26 3.18 -0.11
N GLU A 68 -40.53 4.21 0.69
CA GLU A 68 -39.76 4.56 1.89
C GLU A 68 -39.79 3.41 2.90
N GLY A 69 -40.97 2.90 3.25
CA GLY A 69 -41.11 1.76 4.17
C GLY A 69 -40.34 0.52 3.68
N ALA A 70 -40.35 0.25 2.38
CA ALA A 70 -39.58 -0.86 1.81
C ALA A 70 -38.06 -0.64 1.84
N LEU A 71 -37.59 0.62 1.89
CA LEU A 71 -36.17 0.96 2.10
C LEU A 71 -35.77 0.98 3.58
N GLU A 72 -36.73 1.16 4.50
CA GLU A 72 -36.50 1.20 5.95
C GLU A 72 -36.45 -0.19 6.60
N ASP A 73 -37.34 -1.10 6.18
CA ASP A 73 -37.63 -2.41 6.81
C ASP A 73 -36.53 -3.49 6.64
N LEU A 74 -35.27 -3.08 6.51
CA LEU A 74 -34.20 -3.93 6.00
C LEU A 74 -33.16 -4.27 7.08
N SER A 75 -33.46 -5.32 7.85
CA SER A 75 -32.40 -6.07 8.55
C SER A 75 -31.71 -7.01 7.55
N GLU A 76 -30.38 -6.96 7.48
CA GLU A 76 -29.55 -7.83 6.60
C GLU A 76 -29.62 -9.32 6.97
N PHE A 77 -30.29 -9.67 8.07
CA PHE A 77 -30.30 -11.01 8.66
C PHE A 77 -31.37 -11.97 8.10
N LEU A 78 -32.33 -11.49 7.30
CA LEU A 78 -33.37 -12.32 6.69
C LEU A 78 -33.03 -12.68 5.23
N SER A 79 -33.07 -13.97 4.89
CA SER A 79 -32.79 -14.45 3.53
C SER A 79 -33.79 -13.87 2.51
N GLY A 80 -33.29 -13.18 1.48
CA GLY A 80 -34.10 -12.63 0.37
C GLY A 80 -34.38 -11.13 0.44
N THR A 81 -34.12 -10.47 1.57
CA THR A 81 -34.33 -9.02 1.73
C THR A 81 -33.41 -8.16 0.85
N ALA A 82 -32.18 -8.62 0.60
CA ALA A 82 -31.20 -7.91 -0.23
C ALA A 82 -31.62 -7.78 -1.71
N GLU A 83 -32.12 -8.85 -2.33
CA GLU A 83 -32.60 -8.83 -3.71
C GLU A 83 -33.90 -8.03 -3.85
N PHE A 84 -34.76 -8.09 -2.84
CA PHE A 84 -35.94 -7.24 -2.78
C PHE A 84 -35.55 -5.75 -2.71
N LYS A 85 -34.63 -5.37 -1.82
CA LYS A 85 -34.10 -4.01 -1.70
C LYS A 85 -33.56 -3.51 -3.04
N LYS A 86 -32.74 -4.33 -3.70
CA LYS A 86 -32.19 -4.01 -5.03
C LYS A 86 -33.29 -3.77 -6.06
N SER A 87 -34.37 -4.55 -6.01
CA SER A 87 -35.53 -4.37 -6.89
C SER A 87 -36.31 -3.09 -6.58
N ILE A 88 -36.44 -2.70 -5.30
CA ILE A 88 -37.06 -1.43 -4.89
C ILE A 88 -36.22 -0.24 -5.35
N ILE A 89 -34.91 -0.26 -5.12
CA ILE A 89 -33.96 0.74 -5.62
C ILE A 89 -34.17 0.91 -7.14
N ARG A 90 -34.20 -0.20 -7.88
CA ARG A 90 -34.41 -0.19 -9.34
C ARG A 90 -35.76 0.38 -9.76
N ILE A 91 -36.84 0.20 -8.99
CA ILE A 91 -38.13 0.87 -9.25
C ILE A 91 -37.99 2.39 -9.12
N ILE A 92 -37.40 2.86 -8.01
CA ILE A 92 -37.24 4.30 -7.76
C ILE A 92 -36.34 4.91 -8.82
N THR A 93 -35.24 4.24 -9.18
CA THR A 93 -34.36 4.63 -10.28
C THR A 93 -35.10 4.66 -11.62
N ALA A 94 -35.95 3.67 -11.91
CA ALA A 94 -36.76 3.65 -13.13
C ALA A 94 -37.75 4.82 -13.19
N LEU A 95 -38.38 5.18 -12.05
CA LEU A 95 -39.22 6.36 -11.95
C LEU A 95 -38.41 7.63 -12.19
N GLY A 96 -37.26 7.80 -11.55
CA GLY A 96 -36.33 8.91 -11.77
C GLY A 96 -35.93 9.06 -13.24
N PHE A 97 -35.63 7.93 -13.89
CA PHE A 97 -35.36 7.90 -15.32
C PHE A 97 -36.55 8.40 -16.13
N ALA A 98 -37.79 7.98 -15.79
CA ALA A 98 -39.02 8.39 -16.48
C ALA A 98 -39.25 9.92 -16.50
N PHE A 99 -38.71 10.67 -15.52
CA PHE A 99 -38.75 12.14 -15.54
C PHE A 99 -37.89 12.79 -16.64
N ARG A 100 -36.85 12.10 -17.13
CA ARG A 100 -35.93 12.58 -18.18
C ARG A 100 -35.37 13.98 -17.85
N TYR A 101 -35.64 14.98 -18.68
CA TYR A 101 -35.20 16.37 -18.49
C TYR A 101 -35.98 17.12 -17.41
N GLY A 102 -37.14 16.61 -16.98
CA GLY A 102 -37.96 17.20 -15.93
C GLY A 102 -37.66 16.64 -14.54
N ALA A 103 -36.47 16.08 -14.31
CA ALA A 103 -36.13 15.32 -13.09
C ALA A 103 -35.89 16.18 -11.83
N THR A 104 -35.99 17.51 -11.90
CA THR A 104 -35.81 18.39 -10.73
C THR A 104 -36.63 17.96 -9.51
N PRO A 105 -37.96 17.67 -9.63
CA PRO A 105 -38.75 17.24 -8.48
C PRO A 105 -38.32 15.89 -7.91
N PHE A 106 -37.78 14.99 -8.74
CA PHE A 106 -37.27 13.70 -8.30
C PHE A 106 -36.00 13.85 -7.47
N PHE A 107 -35.03 14.65 -7.93
CA PHE A 107 -33.81 14.90 -7.15
C PHE A 107 -34.11 15.69 -5.88
N GLN A 108 -35.03 16.66 -5.93
CA GLN A 108 -35.51 17.36 -4.74
C GLN A 108 -36.14 16.37 -3.74
N TRP A 109 -36.99 15.46 -4.20
CA TRP A 109 -37.55 14.41 -3.37
C TRP A 109 -36.45 13.58 -2.69
N ILE A 110 -35.41 13.14 -3.41
CA ILE A 110 -34.28 12.41 -2.82
C ILE A 110 -33.58 13.24 -1.73
N PHE A 111 -33.18 14.47 -2.05
CA PHE A 111 -32.35 15.28 -1.15
C PHE A 111 -33.11 15.79 0.07
N ASP A 112 -34.41 16.06 -0.05
CA ASP A 112 -35.25 16.39 1.10
C ASP A 112 -35.20 15.27 2.16
N ARG A 113 -35.14 13.99 1.74
CA ARG A 113 -34.99 12.84 2.66
C ARG A 113 -33.56 12.60 3.11
N LEU A 114 -32.56 12.85 2.26
CA LEU A 114 -31.16 12.69 2.65
C LEU A 114 -30.73 13.71 3.71
N LEU A 115 -31.17 14.95 3.56
CA LEU A 115 -30.75 16.08 4.39
C LEU A 115 -31.61 16.26 5.66
N THR A 116 -32.83 15.72 5.68
CA THR A 116 -33.74 15.88 6.82
C THR A 116 -33.76 14.63 7.69
N GLN A 117 -33.61 14.79 9.01
CA GLN A 117 -33.87 13.70 9.95
C GLN A 117 -35.38 13.59 10.21
N ARG A 118 -35.95 12.39 10.05
CA ARG A 118 -37.39 12.18 10.28
C ARG A 118 -37.71 11.99 11.77
N PRO A 119 -38.69 12.71 12.34
CA PRO A 119 -38.97 12.66 13.78
C PRO A 119 -39.50 11.31 14.30
N GLN A 120 -40.14 10.52 13.43
CA GLN A 120 -40.86 9.29 13.80
C GLN A 120 -40.11 8.00 13.47
N SER A 121 -38.95 8.06 12.80
CA SER A 121 -38.15 6.90 12.43
C SER A 121 -37.10 6.57 13.48
N THR A 122 -36.83 5.27 13.70
CA THR A 122 -35.65 4.86 14.45
C THR A 122 -34.37 5.25 13.72
N LYS A 123 -33.24 5.34 14.44
CA LYS A 123 -31.93 5.64 13.84
C LYS A 123 -31.56 4.65 12.73
N GLU A 124 -31.85 3.37 12.94
CA GLU A 124 -31.57 2.31 11.97
C GLU A 124 -32.41 2.44 10.69
N GLN A 125 -33.71 2.73 10.83
CA GLN A 125 -34.59 2.99 9.68
C GLN A 125 -34.15 4.22 8.88
N ASP A 126 -33.75 5.30 9.55
CA ASP A 126 -33.24 6.51 8.87
C ASP A 126 -31.95 6.22 8.09
N VAL A 127 -31.01 5.47 8.69
CA VAL A 127 -29.79 5.01 8.00
C VAL A 127 -30.13 4.14 6.79
N ASN A 128 -31.01 3.15 6.95
CA ASN A 128 -31.40 2.24 5.88
C ASN A 128 -32.05 2.96 4.69
N LEU A 129 -32.93 3.92 4.97
CA LEU A 129 -33.52 4.78 3.96
C LEU A 129 -32.44 5.56 3.22
N LYS A 130 -31.56 6.26 3.94
CA LYS A 130 -30.49 7.08 3.35
C LYS A 130 -29.52 6.24 2.51
N LEU A 131 -29.16 5.05 2.98
CA LEU A 131 -28.38 4.07 2.20
C LEU A 131 -29.10 3.69 0.89
N GLY A 132 -30.40 3.40 0.96
CA GLY A 132 -31.22 3.11 -0.21
C GLY A 132 -31.23 4.27 -1.22
N LEU A 133 -31.44 5.50 -0.73
CA LEU A 133 -31.48 6.70 -1.55
C LEU A 133 -30.13 7.06 -2.18
N LEU A 134 -29.01 6.88 -1.48
CA LEU A 134 -27.67 7.05 -2.06
C LEU A 134 -27.42 6.02 -3.18
N ASN A 135 -27.89 4.79 -3.03
CA ASN A 135 -27.80 3.78 -4.10
C ASN A 135 -28.69 4.12 -5.31
N VAL A 136 -29.90 4.63 -5.08
CA VAL A 136 -30.76 5.17 -6.14
C VAL A 136 -30.04 6.30 -6.88
N LEU A 137 -29.45 7.24 -6.14
CA LEU A 137 -28.74 8.39 -6.69
C LEU A 137 -27.54 7.94 -7.54
N ARG A 138 -26.78 6.96 -7.08
CA ARG A 138 -25.70 6.35 -7.87
C ARG A 138 -26.25 5.69 -9.14
N GLU A 139 -27.27 4.84 -9.02
CA GLU A 139 -27.80 4.07 -10.14
C GLU A 139 -28.41 4.98 -11.23
N ILE A 140 -29.08 6.07 -10.85
CA ILE A 140 -29.65 7.03 -11.82
C ILE A 140 -28.58 7.86 -12.52
N LEU A 141 -27.46 8.16 -11.85
CA LEU A 141 -26.30 8.82 -12.47
C LEU A 141 -25.55 7.84 -13.38
N ASP A 142 -25.46 6.57 -12.96
CA ASP A 142 -24.80 5.50 -13.70
C ASP A 142 -25.58 5.06 -14.95
N LEU A 143 -26.91 5.11 -14.89
CA LEU A 143 -27.82 4.59 -15.92
C LEU A 143 -27.48 3.15 -16.36
N SER A 144 -26.85 2.37 -15.48
CA SER A 144 -26.33 1.03 -15.77
C SER A 144 -27.42 0.00 -16.08
N PHE A 145 -28.67 0.29 -15.72
CA PHE A 145 -29.85 -0.54 -15.97
C PHE A 145 -30.47 -0.33 -17.36
N VAL A 146 -30.01 0.68 -18.13
CA VAL A 146 -30.52 0.98 -19.48
C VAL A 146 -29.49 0.61 -20.55
N PRO A 147 -29.85 -0.19 -21.57
CA PRO A 147 -28.98 -0.40 -22.71
C PRO A 147 -28.84 0.89 -23.53
N ASN A 148 -27.60 1.35 -23.73
CA ASN A 148 -27.26 2.59 -24.45
C ASN A 148 -27.93 3.85 -23.86
N PRO A 149 -27.57 4.26 -22.64
CA PRO A 149 -28.20 5.40 -21.99
C PRO A 149 -27.89 6.71 -22.71
N PRO A 150 -28.83 7.68 -22.72
CA PRO A 150 -28.57 9.02 -23.23
C PRO A 150 -27.42 9.63 -22.43
N LYS A 151 -26.35 10.00 -23.12
CA LYS A 151 -25.22 10.71 -22.51
C LYS A 151 -25.72 12.01 -21.91
N ASN A 152 -25.25 12.32 -20.70
CA ASN A 152 -25.46 13.61 -20.06
C ASN A 152 -26.94 13.99 -19.80
N LEU A 153 -27.84 13.01 -19.67
CA LEU A 153 -29.27 13.24 -19.47
C LEU A 153 -29.58 14.24 -18.34
N HIS A 154 -28.84 14.15 -17.24
CA HIS A 154 -29.04 14.96 -16.04
C HIS A 154 -27.98 16.05 -15.87
N GLN A 155 -27.19 16.38 -16.91
CA GLN A 155 -26.07 17.33 -16.81
C GLN A 155 -26.47 18.69 -16.22
N HIS A 156 -27.65 19.21 -16.58
CA HIS A 156 -28.17 20.48 -16.08
C HIS A 156 -28.47 20.50 -14.57
N LEU A 157 -28.56 19.33 -13.91
CA LEU A 157 -28.84 19.19 -12.48
C LEU A 157 -27.59 18.89 -11.65
N ILE A 158 -26.47 18.54 -12.28
CA ILE A 158 -25.28 18.07 -11.56
C ILE A 158 -24.75 19.11 -10.57
N GLY A 159 -24.77 20.40 -10.91
CA GLY A 159 -24.37 21.45 -9.97
C GLY A 159 -25.21 21.45 -8.69
N ALA A 160 -26.52 21.30 -8.80
CA ALA A 160 -27.41 21.23 -7.63
C ALA A 160 -27.23 19.93 -6.85
N ILE A 161 -27.08 18.80 -7.55
CA ILE A 161 -26.80 17.49 -6.93
C ILE A 161 -25.51 17.55 -6.12
N MET A 162 -24.45 18.13 -6.68
CA MET A 162 -23.16 18.30 -5.99
C MET A 162 -23.28 19.20 -4.77
N ASN A 163 -23.94 20.35 -4.85
CA ASN A 163 -24.15 21.21 -3.69
C ASN A 163 -24.88 20.47 -2.55
N ASN A 164 -25.94 19.72 -2.87
CA ASN A 164 -26.65 18.95 -1.86
C ASN A 164 -25.82 17.80 -1.30
N MET A 165 -24.99 17.13 -2.11
CA MET A 165 -24.05 16.11 -1.63
C MET A 165 -22.98 16.69 -0.69
N GLN A 166 -22.52 17.92 -0.95
CA GLN A 166 -21.60 18.62 -0.07
C GLN A 166 -22.28 18.93 1.27
N THR A 167 -23.49 19.50 1.25
CA THR A 167 -24.29 19.73 2.47
C THR A 167 -24.55 18.43 3.22
N PHE A 168 -24.83 17.33 2.52
CA PHE A 168 -25.04 16.02 3.14
C PHE A 168 -23.78 15.54 3.87
N LEU A 169 -22.60 15.61 3.23
CA LEU A 169 -21.34 15.20 3.85
C LEU A 169 -20.91 16.10 5.02
N ASP A 170 -21.24 17.38 4.98
CA ASP A 170 -20.93 18.35 6.02
C ASP A 170 -21.84 18.19 7.26
N THR A 171 -23.10 17.83 7.04
CA THR A 171 -24.11 17.72 8.11
C THR A 171 -24.28 16.31 8.68
N THR A 172 -23.92 15.27 7.92
CA THR A 172 -24.02 13.89 8.39
C THR A 172 -23.04 13.65 9.53
N ASN A 173 -23.44 12.88 10.54
CA ASN A 173 -22.56 12.41 11.62
C ASN A 173 -22.48 10.87 11.66
N LEU A 174 -22.89 10.22 10.57
CA LEU A 174 -23.06 8.77 10.47
C LEU A 174 -22.03 8.18 9.51
N PRO A 175 -20.99 7.50 10.03
CA PRO A 175 -19.92 6.94 9.20
C PRO A 175 -20.41 5.93 8.15
N ASP A 176 -21.48 5.18 8.46
CA ASP A 176 -22.04 4.14 7.59
C ASP A 176 -22.55 4.69 6.24
N LEU A 177 -22.86 5.98 6.18
CA LEU A 177 -23.36 6.65 4.97
C LEU A 177 -22.23 7.17 4.06
N LEU A 178 -20.97 7.17 4.53
CA LEU A 178 -19.86 7.78 3.80
C LEU A 178 -19.50 7.01 2.53
N LEU A 179 -19.44 5.67 2.58
CA LEU A 179 -19.00 4.89 1.41
C LEU A 179 -20.00 5.00 0.23
N PRO A 180 -21.32 4.86 0.44
CA PRO A 180 -22.27 5.09 -0.65
C PRO A 180 -22.27 6.53 -1.16
N ALA A 181 -22.05 7.52 -0.29
CA ALA A 181 -21.91 8.91 -0.70
C ALA A 181 -20.66 9.14 -1.59
N ILE A 182 -19.54 8.52 -1.23
CA ILE A 182 -18.31 8.54 -2.04
C ILE A 182 -18.52 7.86 -3.38
N ASP A 183 -19.28 6.76 -3.44
CA ASP A 183 -19.60 6.08 -4.70
C ASP A 183 -20.46 6.97 -5.61
N VAL A 184 -21.42 7.73 -5.07
CA VAL A 184 -22.16 8.75 -5.82
C VAL A 184 -21.21 9.80 -6.38
N ILE A 185 -20.33 10.35 -5.54
CA ILE A 185 -19.37 11.40 -5.94
C ILE A 185 -18.39 10.88 -6.99
N SER A 186 -17.94 9.63 -6.86
CA SER A 186 -17.07 8.96 -7.83
C SER A 186 -17.76 8.85 -9.19
N SER A 187 -19.02 8.40 -9.23
CA SER A 187 -19.83 8.37 -10.45
C SER A 187 -19.93 9.74 -11.12
N ILE A 188 -20.11 10.81 -10.32
CA ILE A 188 -20.15 12.19 -10.84
C ILE A 188 -18.79 12.61 -11.39
N SER A 189 -17.69 12.30 -10.70
CA SER A 189 -16.34 12.65 -11.16
C SER A 189 -15.99 11.99 -12.51
N GLU A 190 -16.46 10.77 -12.74
CA GLU A 190 -16.19 10.02 -13.98
C GLU A 190 -17.05 10.53 -15.15
N LYS A 191 -18.35 10.80 -14.89
CA LYS A 191 -19.34 11.11 -15.94
C LYS A 191 -19.48 12.59 -16.23
N TYR A 192 -19.23 13.43 -15.23
CA TYR A 192 -19.41 14.89 -15.29
C TYR A 192 -18.15 15.62 -14.76
N PRO A 193 -16.96 15.32 -15.30
CA PRO A 193 -15.68 15.79 -14.76
C PRO A 193 -15.61 17.32 -14.66
N SER A 194 -16.10 18.05 -15.67
CA SER A 194 -16.09 19.53 -15.66
C SER A 194 -16.98 20.14 -14.57
N SER A 195 -18.06 19.48 -14.20
CA SER A 195 -18.93 19.94 -13.10
C SER A 195 -18.34 19.58 -11.74
N PHE A 196 -17.75 18.39 -11.63
CA PHE A 196 -17.06 17.93 -10.42
C PHE A 196 -15.84 18.81 -10.10
N GLU A 197 -15.10 19.24 -11.12
CA GLU A 197 -13.91 20.09 -10.97
C GLU A 197 -14.16 21.37 -10.17
N ILE A 198 -15.35 21.99 -10.32
CA ILE A 198 -15.71 23.25 -9.66
C ILE A 198 -15.76 23.11 -8.13
N CYS A 199 -16.17 21.95 -7.62
CA CYS A 199 -16.36 21.70 -6.19
C CYS A 199 -15.32 20.70 -5.63
N PHE A 200 -14.36 20.28 -6.46
CA PHE A 200 -13.39 19.24 -6.13
C PHE A 200 -12.65 19.49 -4.81
N LYS A 201 -12.11 20.69 -4.62
CA LYS A 201 -11.35 21.06 -3.42
C LYS A 201 -12.18 20.94 -2.15
N ASP A 202 -13.44 21.35 -2.20
CA ASP A 202 -14.34 21.30 -1.05
C ASP A 202 -14.68 19.87 -0.67
N PHE A 203 -14.97 19.02 -1.66
CA PHE A 203 -15.22 17.59 -1.42
C PHE A 203 -14.01 16.88 -0.85
N VAL A 204 -12.82 17.11 -1.41
CA VAL A 204 -11.59 16.54 -0.87
C VAL A 204 -11.34 17.01 0.56
N SER A 205 -11.58 18.30 0.85
CA SER A 205 -11.42 18.85 2.21
C SER A 205 -12.37 18.20 3.22
N LEU A 206 -13.64 17.98 2.85
CA LEU A 206 -14.59 17.24 3.68
C LEU A 206 -14.13 15.79 3.91
N LEU A 207 -13.71 15.09 2.84
CA LEU A 207 -13.24 13.71 2.95
C LEU A 207 -11.97 13.59 3.80
N ILE A 208 -11.06 14.57 3.74
CA ILE A 208 -9.90 14.65 4.63
C ILE A 208 -10.35 14.78 6.07
N GLY A 209 -11.27 15.70 6.36
CA GLY A 209 -11.85 15.89 7.70
C GLY A 209 -12.43 14.58 8.27
N TRP A 210 -13.17 13.84 7.45
CA TRP A 210 -13.65 12.50 7.80
C TRP A 210 -12.50 11.49 7.98
N ASN A 211 -11.48 11.51 7.13
CA ASN A 211 -10.41 10.52 7.19
C ASN A 211 -9.52 10.64 8.43
N ILE A 212 -9.32 11.87 8.90
CA ILE A 212 -8.46 12.17 10.06
C ILE A 212 -9.23 12.09 11.40
N ASP A 213 -10.55 11.98 11.39
CA ASP A 213 -11.34 11.84 12.61
C ASP A 213 -11.13 10.44 13.23
N PRO A 214 -10.55 10.35 14.45
CA PRO A 214 -10.27 9.07 15.11
C PRO A 214 -11.53 8.28 15.48
N LYS A 215 -12.72 8.89 15.43
CA LYS A 215 -14.00 8.19 15.67
C LYS A 215 -14.44 7.34 14.47
N ILE A 216 -13.86 7.55 13.30
CA ILE A 216 -14.24 6.81 12.10
C ILE A 216 -13.69 5.39 12.16
N PRO A 217 -14.54 4.37 11.94
CA PRO A 217 -14.08 2.99 11.88
C PRO A 217 -12.96 2.80 10.86
N LYS A 218 -11.91 2.08 11.25
CA LYS A 218 -10.72 1.82 10.41
C LYS A 218 -11.06 1.35 8.98
N PRO A 219 -12.01 0.42 8.74
CA PRO A 219 -12.37 0.00 7.38
C PRO A 219 -12.93 1.15 6.54
N ILE A 220 -13.77 2.01 7.12
CA ILE A 220 -14.36 3.16 6.42
C ILE A 220 -13.27 4.18 6.10
N ALA A 221 -12.40 4.49 7.06
CA ALA A 221 -11.26 5.36 6.81
C ALA A 221 -10.29 4.78 5.75
N ASN A 222 -10.15 3.45 5.63
CA ASN A 222 -9.33 2.85 4.56
C ASN A 222 -9.98 3.16 3.20
N SER A 223 -11.27 2.88 3.07
CA SER A 223 -12.02 3.13 1.84
C SER A 223 -12.06 4.61 1.44
N ILE A 224 -12.12 5.54 2.40
CA ILE A 224 -11.99 6.99 2.12
C ILE A 224 -10.60 7.29 1.55
N SER A 225 -9.53 6.79 2.16
CA SER A 225 -8.15 6.98 1.70
C SER A 225 -7.94 6.42 0.29
N ASP A 226 -8.49 5.23 0.02
CA ASP A 226 -8.44 4.61 -1.31
C ASP A 226 -9.26 5.39 -2.35
N SER A 227 -10.35 6.05 -1.92
CA SER A 227 -11.21 6.82 -2.82
C SER A 227 -10.53 8.04 -3.44
N PHE A 228 -9.49 8.60 -2.81
CA PHE A 228 -8.76 9.74 -3.38
C PHE A 228 -8.18 9.43 -4.75
N GLN A 229 -7.79 8.18 -5.02
CA GLN A 229 -7.28 7.73 -6.32
C GLN A 229 -8.36 7.70 -7.40
N LYS A 230 -9.65 7.53 -7.03
CA LYS A 230 -10.78 7.56 -7.98
C LYS A 230 -10.93 8.93 -8.66
N PHE A 231 -10.41 9.99 -8.04
CA PHE A 231 -10.47 11.36 -8.57
C PHE A 231 -9.24 11.74 -9.41
N SER A 232 -8.43 10.77 -9.86
CA SER A 232 -7.16 10.96 -10.59
C SER A 232 -7.26 11.92 -11.79
N VAL A 233 -8.38 11.90 -12.52
CA VAL A 233 -8.60 12.81 -13.66
C VAL A 233 -8.62 14.27 -13.21
N THR A 234 -9.30 14.58 -12.11
CA THR A 234 -9.46 15.95 -11.60
C THR A 234 -8.24 16.43 -10.83
N TRP A 235 -7.49 15.52 -10.21
CA TRP A 235 -6.19 15.84 -9.63
C TRP A 235 -5.25 16.50 -10.65
N LYS A 236 -5.34 16.17 -11.95
CA LYS A 236 -4.50 16.76 -13.01
C LYS A 236 -4.56 18.28 -13.08
N SER A 237 -5.74 18.88 -12.86
CA SER A 237 -5.90 20.34 -12.82
C SER A 237 -5.68 20.94 -11.44
N HIS A 238 -5.48 20.10 -10.42
CA HIS A 238 -5.43 20.46 -9.01
C HIS A 238 -4.18 19.95 -8.28
N VAL A 239 -3.11 19.63 -9.00
CA VAL A 239 -1.89 19.06 -8.40
C VAL A 239 -1.28 19.97 -7.33
N ILE A 240 -1.26 21.28 -7.57
CA ILE A 240 -0.74 22.26 -6.60
C ILE A 240 -1.51 22.21 -5.28
N PHE A 241 -2.84 22.13 -5.36
CA PHE A 241 -3.68 21.94 -4.17
C PHE A 241 -3.37 20.62 -3.46
N GLY A 242 -3.14 19.54 -4.21
CA GLY A 242 -2.71 18.26 -3.64
C GLY A 242 -1.39 18.37 -2.87
N LEU A 243 -0.41 19.10 -3.41
CA LEU A 243 0.87 19.34 -2.73
C LEU A 243 0.71 20.18 -1.46
N GLU A 244 -0.12 21.23 -1.49
CA GLU A 244 -0.46 22.03 -0.31
C GLU A 244 -1.07 21.16 0.79
N VAL A 245 -2.07 20.33 0.44
CA VAL A 245 -2.71 19.40 1.37
C VAL A 245 -1.73 18.41 1.99
N ILE A 246 -0.81 17.82 1.20
CA ILE A 246 0.19 16.87 1.73
C ILE A 246 1.11 17.59 2.73
N ARG A 247 1.55 18.82 2.43
CA ARG A 247 2.40 19.61 3.34
C ARG A 247 1.67 19.95 4.63
N ASP A 248 0.42 20.38 4.55
CA ASP A 248 -0.41 20.73 5.71
C ASP A 248 -0.64 19.49 6.59
N LEU A 249 -1.04 18.36 5.99
CA LEU A 249 -1.24 17.10 6.71
C LEU A 249 0.06 16.59 7.36
N THR A 250 1.21 16.76 6.69
CA THR A 250 2.51 16.36 7.23
C THR A 250 2.90 17.23 8.42
N THR A 251 2.66 18.54 8.33
CA THR A 251 2.88 19.50 9.43
C THR A 251 1.97 19.18 10.62
N ASP A 252 0.70 18.87 10.37
CA ASP A 252 -0.25 18.45 11.40
C ASP A 252 0.16 17.12 12.06
N MET A 253 0.69 16.18 11.27
CA MET A 253 1.19 14.90 11.77
C MET A 253 2.40 15.10 12.67
N GLU A 254 3.34 15.94 12.26
CA GLU A 254 4.51 16.30 13.05
C GLU A 254 4.12 16.97 14.37
N ASN A 255 3.22 17.95 14.31
CA ASN A 255 2.70 18.63 15.49
C ASN A 255 1.97 17.65 16.43
N ALA A 256 1.17 16.74 15.88
CA ALA A 256 0.48 15.73 16.68
C ALA A 256 1.47 14.74 17.32
N TYR A 257 2.55 14.40 16.61
CA TYR A 257 3.60 13.52 17.11
C TYR A 257 4.42 14.17 18.24
N PHE A 258 4.85 15.42 18.09
CA PHE A 258 5.62 16.10 19.14
C PHE A 258 4.80 16.44 20.40
N ASN A 259 3.50 16.65 20.24
CA ASN A 259 2.62 16.97 21.37
C ASN A 259 2.02 15.72 22.04
N GLN A 260 2.33 14.51 21.58
CA GLN A 260 1.82 13.31 22.21
C GLN A 260 2.55 13.06 23.56
N PRO A 261 1.84 12.57 24.59
CA PRO A 261 2.47 12.28 25.88
C PRO A 261 3.50 11.16 25.72
N GLN A 262 4.71 11.40 26.24
CA GLN A 262 5.77 10.38 26.29
C GLN A 262 5.46 9.41 27.43
N PHE A 263 5.23 8.14 27.09
CA PHE A 263 5.02 7.08 28.08
C PHE A 263 6.36 6.40 28.41
N THR A 264 6.59 6.13 29.69
CA THR A 264 7.77 5.40 30.16
C THR A 264 7.59 3.88 30.11
N ASP A 265 6.37 3.39 29.85
CA ASP A 265 6.05 1.97 29.75
C ASP A 265 6.07 1.50 28.28
N PRO A 266 6.91 0.51 27.91
CA PRO A 266 7.00 -0.02 26.55
C PRO A 266 5.70 -0.67 26.03
N VAL A 267 4.74 -1.02 26.89
CA VAL A 267 3.41 -1.50 26.47
C VAL A 267 2.50 -0.35 26.01
N GLN A 268 2.77 0.87 26.50
CA GLN A 268 2.05 2.10 26.18
C GLN A 268 2.78 2.95 25.13
N ASP A 269 3.95 2.52 24.67
CA ASP A 269 4.77 3.16 23.64
C ASP A 269 4.17 2.95 22.23
N ARG A 270 2.96 3.46 22.03
CA ARG A 270 2.21 3.41 20.78
C ARG A 270 2.05 4.81 20.21
N VAL A 271 2.04 4.87 18.88
CA VAL A 271 1.77 6.11 18.17
C VAL A 271 0.32 6.53 18.42
N SER A 272 0.08 7.82 18.70
CA SER A 272 -1.28 8.29 18.95
C SER A 272 -2.21 8.05 17.75
N MET A 273 -3.49 7.74 18.01
CA MET A 273 -4.50 7.52 16.96
C MET A 273 -4.62 8.70 15.99
N LYS A 274 -4.36 9.92 16.46
CA LYS A 274 -4.36 11.13 15.62
C LYS A 274 -3.22 11.10 14.60
N VAL A 275 -2.00 10.78 15.03
CA VAL A 275 -0.85 10.63 14.12
C VAL A 275 -1.11 9.52 13.11
N LEU A 276 -1.65 8.38 13.55
CA LEU A 276 -1.98 7.27 12.66
C LEU A 276 -3.05 7.64 11.60
N ALA A 277 -4.06 8.41 12.00
CA ALA A 277 -5.10 8.88 11.08
C ALA A 277 -4.54 9.88 10.06
N LEU A 278 -3.70 10.84 10.51
CA LEU A 278 -3.01 11.80 9.64
C LEU A 278 -2.07 11.09 8.65
N GLN A 279 -1.25 10.15 9.13
CA GLN A 279 -0.33 9.37 8.28
C GLN A 279 -1.09 8.66 7.17
N LYS A 280 -2.21 8.01 7.50
CA LYS A 280 -3.03 7.27 6.54
C LYS A 280 -3.73 8.18 5.53
N CYS A 281 -4.23 9.33 5.98
CA CYS A 281 -4.82 10.33 5.09
C CYS A 281 -3.77 10.87 4.12
N CYS A 282 -2.61 11.27 4.66
CA CYS A 282 -1.48 11.77 3.90
C CYS A 282 -1.00 10.74 2.87
N ALA A 283 -0.89 9.47 3.26
CA ALA A 283 -0.54 8.38 2.36
C ALA A 283 -1.55 8.24 1.19
N GLY A 284 -2.86 8.32 1.46
CA GLY A 284 -3.90 8.24 0.43
C GLY A 284 -3.83 9.38 -0.59
N ILE A 285 -3.72 10.62 -0.11
CA ILE A 285 -3.58 11.81 -0.97
C ILE A 285 -2.28 11.73 -1.77
N THR A 286 -1.17 11.37 -1.11
CA THR A 286 0.14 11.24 -1.77
C THR A 286 0.10 10.20 -2.88
N LYS A 287 -0.56 9.04 -2.68
CA LYS A 287 -0.76 8.03 -3.73
C LYS A 287 -1.50 8.61 -4.94
N ALA A 288 -2.61 9.30 -4.71
CA ALA A 288 -3.42 9.89 -5.78
C ALA A 288 -2.65 10.98 -6.57
N VAL A 289 -1.94 11.86 -5.86
CA VAL A 289 -1.12 12.92 -6.47
C VAL A 289 0.08 12.34 -7.20
N CYS A 290 0.74 11.32 -6.64
CA CYS A 290 1.87 10.63 -7.27
C CYS A 290 1.49 10.04 -8.63
N LEU A 291 0.40 9.28 -8.70
CA LEU A 291 -0.11 8.74 -9.96
C LEU A 291 -0.41 9.86 -10.96
N THR A 292 -0.92 10.99 -10.48
CA THR A 292 -1.22 12.12 -11.36
C THR A 292 0.05 12.75 -11.98
N ILE A 293 1.16 12.77 -11.24
CA ILE A 293 2.42 13.39 -11.66
C ILE A 293 3.28 12.44 -12.51
N PHE A 294 3.32 11.15 -12.17
CA PHE A 294 4.30 10.19 -12.72
C PHE A 294 3.72 9.10 -13.66
N ASP A 295 2.40 8.90 -13.73
CA ASP A 295 1.75 8.02 -14.73
C ASP A 295 1.89 8.64 -16.15
N PRO A 296 1.85 7.88 -17.27
CA PRO A 296 2.45 8.28 -18.55
C PRO A 296 1.91 9.63 -19.09
N PRO A 297 2.75 10.33 -19.88
CA PRO A 297 2.76 11.78 -19.94
C PRO A 297 1.40 12.37 -20.28
N ASN A 298 0.88 13.19 -19.38
CA ASN A 298 -0.25 14.05 -19.66
C ASN A 298 0.19 15.12 -20.69
N PRO A 299 -0.31 15.10 -21.94
CA PRO A 299 0.17 15.98 -23.00
C PRO A 299 -0.19 17.47 -22.77
N THR A 300 -0.93 17.78 -21.70
CA THR A 300 -1.43 19.13 -21.41
C THR A 300 -0.55 19.96 -20.48
N ILE A 301 0.50 19.38 -19.85
CA ILE A 301 1.36 20.10 -18.90
C ILE A 301 2.66 20.52 -19.61
N ASN A 302 2.99 21.81 -19.58
CA ASN A 302 4.28 22.32 -20.06
C ASN A 302 5.43 21.62 -19.32
N LEU A 303 6.49 21.23 -20.04
CA LEU A 303 7.66 20.52 -19.53
C LEU A 303 8.32 21.23 -18.33
N GLU A 304 8.47 22.56 -18.36
CA GLU A 304 9.08 23.31 -17.26
C GLU A 304 8.21 23.30 -15.99
N THR A 305 6.89 23.46 -16.15
CA THR A 305 5.95 23.38 -15.04
C THR A 305 5.88 21.97 -14.46
N ASN A 306 6.00 20.95 -15.31
CA ASN A 306 6.04 19.55 -14.89
C ASN A 306 7.28 19.26 -14.02
N LEU A 307 8.46 19.72 -14.43
CA LEU A 307 9.70 19.55 -13.65
C LEU A 307 9.61 20.21 -12.27
N LYS A 308 9.08 21.44 -12.19
CA LYS A 308 8.89 22.10 -10.90
C LYS A 308 7.94 21.31 -10.00
N ILE A 309 6.80 20.87 -10.53
CA ILE A 309 5.81 20.07 -9.78
C ILE A 309 6.42 18.76 -9.27
N LYS A 310 7.21 18.07 -10.11
CA LYS A 310 7.93 16.85 -9.72
C LYS A 310 8.91 17.11 -8.57
N ASN A 311 9.69 18.19 -8.64
CA ASN A 311 10.63 18.55 -7.57
C ASN A 311 9.89 18.90 -6.27
N ASP A 312 8.87 19.77 -6.36
CA ASP A 312 8.03 20.16 -5.22
C ASP A 312 7.37 18.93 -4.56
N PHE A 313 6.99 17.93 -5.36
CA PHE A 313 6.48 16.64 -4.88
C PHE A 313 7.56 15.82 -4.19
N CYS A 314 8.73 15.61 -4.83
CA CYS A 314 9.83 14.84 -4.21
C CYS A 314 10.25 15.44 -2.87
N GLU A 315 10.40 16.77 -2.77
CA GLU A 315 10.74 17.46 -1.51
C GLU A 315 9.69 17.20 -0.41
N THR A 316 8.41 17.25 -0.78
CA THR A 316 7.30 17.02 0.15
C THR A 316 7.27 15.57 0.65
N VAL A 317 7.48 14.62 -0.26
CA VAL A 317 7.54 13.19 0.06
C VAL A 317 8.79 12.85 0.87
N GLU A 318 9.93 13.47 0.58
CA GLU A 318 11.16 13.34 1.35
C GLU A 318 10.92 13.73 2.82
N TYR A 319 10.27 14.88 3.06
CA TYR A 319 9.92 15.31 4.41
C TYR A 319 8.99 14.31 5.12
N LEU A 320 7.94 13.86 4.43
CA LEU A 320 6.99 12.88 4.96
C LEU A 320 7.66 11.52 5.24
N GLY A 321 8.59 11.10 4.40
CA GLY A 321 9.39 9.89 4.55
C GLY A 321 10.29 9.96 5.77
N ALA A 322 11.02 11.05 5.93
CA ALA A 322 11.89 11.29 7.09
C ALA A 322 11.08 11.31 8.40
N LEU A 323 9.91 11.95 8.42
CA LEU A 323 9.02 11.96 9.58
C LEU A 323 8.47 10.56 9.89
N THR A 324 8.05 9.81 8.86
CA THR A 324 7.57 8.42 9.02
C THR A 324 8.67 7.52 9.60
N LEU A 325 9.89 7.65 9.12
CA LEU A 325 11.06 6.93 9.64
C LEU A 325 11.35 7.30 11.10
N ARG A 326 11.32 8.59 11.46
CA ARG A 326 11.50 9.06 12.84
C ARG A 326 10.45 8.48 13.79
N ILE A 327 9.18 8.46 13.37
CA ILE A 327 8.09 7.82 14.12
C ILE A 327 8.37 6.33 14.29
N GLY A 328 8.84 5.67 13.22
CA GLY A 328 9.12 4.25 13.27
C GLY A 328 10.27 3.87 14.19
N GLN A 329 11.38 4.61 14.14
CA GLN A 329 12.53 4.42 15.01
C GLN A 329 12.17 4.63 16.49
N ALA A 330 11.28 5.58 16.79
CA ALA A 330 10.81 5.84 18.14
C ALA A 330 9.82 4.78 18.65
N HIS A 331 8.98 4.23 17.77
CA HIS A 331 7.92 3.28 18.14
C HIS A 331 8.01 1.96 17.35
N PRO A 332 9.13 1.21 17.44
CA PRO A 332 9.36 0.03 16.61
C PRO A 332 8.33 -1.10 16.85
N GLY A 333 7.71 -1.16 18.03
CA GLY A 333 6.71 -2.19 18.37
C GLY A 333 5.31 -1.97 17.77
N ASP A 334 5.03 -0.79 17.21
CA ASP A 334 3.68 -0.46 16.75
C ASP A 334 3.43 -0.92 15.30
N ARG A 335 2.57 -1.94 15.16
CA ARG A 335 2.26 -2.59 13.88
C ARG A 335 1.45 -1.70 12.93
N PHE A 336 0.79 -0.65 13.41
CA PHE A 336 -0.11 0.14 12.56
C PHE A 336 0.66 1.09 11.65
N TRP A 337 1.52 1.94 12.22
CA TRP A 337 2.34 2.85 11.42
C TRP A 337 3.24 2.02 10.50
N LYS A 338 3.70 0.84 10.95
CA LYS A 338 4.49 -0.10 10.16
C LYS A 338 3.77 -0.49 8.88
N ALA A 339 2.56 -1.04 8.99
CA ALA A 339 1.80 -1.47 7.81
C ALA A 339 1.55 -0.30 6.85
N THR A 340 1.05 0.82 7.38
CA THR A 340 0.67 1.98 6.55
C THR A 340 1.88 2.67 5.92
N GLY A 341 2.93 2.91 6.71
CA GLY A 341 4.13 3.62 6.32
C GLY A 341 4.99 2.84 5.33
N ILE A 342 5.20 1.54 5.57
CA ILE A 342 5.95 0.68 4.65
C ILE A 342 5.19 0.50 3.33
N GLU A 343 3.88 0.20 3.37
CA GLU A 343 3.08 0.07 2.14
C GLU A 343 3.04 1.37 1.33
N TRP A 344 2.97 2.52 2.00
CA TRP A 344 3.05 3.83 1.36
C TRP A 344 4.42 4.06 0.71
N MET A 345 5.52 3.85 1.44
CA MET A 345 6.87 4.02 0.90
C MET A 345 7.13 3.12 -0.29
N LYS A 346 6.70 1.85 -0.22
CA LYS A 346 6.76 0.90 -1.34
C LYS A 346 6.07 1.44 -2.58
N PHE A 347 4.82 1.88 -2.42
CA PHE A 347 4.05 2.42 -3.51
C PHE A 347 4.74 3.63 -4.16
N ILE A 348 5.17 4.60 -3.35
CA ILE A 348 5.76 5.84 -3.87
C ILE A 348 7.06 5.54 -4.59
N THR A 349 7.90 4.71 -4.00
CA THR A 349 9.20 4.35 -4.57
C THR A 349 9.08 3.71 -5.94
N VAL A 350 8.10 2.82 -6.12
CA VAL A 350 7.81 2.20 -7.43
C VAL A 350 7.23 3.22 -8.41
N SER A 351 6.36 4.11 -7.93
CA SER A 351 5.62 5.06 -8.77
C SER A 351 6.46 6.23 -9.27
N VAL A 352 7.51 6.64 -8.55
CA VAL A 352 8.38 7.75 -8.96
C VAL A 352 9.47 7.35 -9.95
N HIS A 353 9.58 6.06 -10.32
CA HIS A 353 10.52 5.56 -11.33
C HIS A 353 11.99 5.99 -11.15
N GLY A 354 12.45 6.10 -9.89
CA GLY A 354 13.81 6.51 -9.54
C GLY A 354 14.10 8.02 -9.62
N GLU A 355 13.07 8.86 -9.72
CA GLU A 355 13.24 10.33 -9.75
C GLU A 355 13.56 10.93 -8.36
N CYS A 356 13.21 10.23 -7.27
CA CYS A 356 13.47 10.71 -5.90
C CYS A 356 14.48 9.79 -5.17
N ASN A 357 15.78 9.96 -5.44
CA ASN A 357 16.86 9.11 -4.87
C ASN A 357 16.90 9.07 -3.34
N PHE A 358 16.53 10.17 -2.66
CA PHE A 358 16.49 10.23 -1.19
C PHE A 358 15.57 9.15 -0.59
N LEU A 359 14.51 8.76 -1.30
CA LEU A 359 13.62 7.71 -0.80
C LEU A 359 14.32 6.37 -0.66
N HIS A 360 15.40 6.13 -1.40
CA HIS A 360 16.13 4.88 -1.30
C HIS A 360 16.69 4.66 0.11
N SER A 361 17.34 5.67 0.73
CA SER A 361 17.87 5.54 2.09
C SER A 361 16.76 5.34 3.11
N VAL A 362 15.68 6.14 3.04
CA VAL A 362 14.52 6.01 3.94
C VAL A 362 13.88 4.63 3.85
N VAL A 363 13.69 4.10 2.65
CA VAL A 363 13.12 2.76 2.44
C VAL A 363 14.00 1.69 3.07
N ILE A 364 15.31 1.77 2.86
CA ILE A 364 16.27 0.81 3.39
C ILE A 364 16.31 0.87 4.92
N GLU A 365 16.32 2.05 5.52
CA GLU A 365 16.25 2.20 6.97
C GLU A 365 14.95 1.62 7.55
N LEU A 366 13.81 1.85 6.90
CA LEU A 366 12.53 1.26 7.32
C LEU A 366 12.52 -0.28 7.21
N HIS A 367 13.08 -0.84 6.14
CA HIS A 367 13.21 -2.30 5.99
C HIS A 367 14.18 -2.89 7.02
N SER A 368 15.23 -2.14 7.37
CA SER A 368 16.20 -2.51 8.40
C SER A 368 15.57 -2.52 9.79
N LEU A 369 14.72 -1.54 10.08
CA LEU A 369 13.93 -1.51 11.30
C LEU A 369 12.98 -2.72 11.40
N GLU A 370 12.35 -3.11 10.30
CA GLU A 370 11.50 -4.32 10.24
C GLU A 370 12.29 -5.59 10.59
N VAL A 371 13.51 -5.73 10.07
CA VAL A 371 14.44 -6.82 10.40
C VAL A 371 14.77 -6.82 11.89
N ASP A 372 15.14 -5.66 12.45
CA ASP A 372 15.50 -5.55 13.86
C ASP A 372 14.34 -5.91 14.80
N ILE A 373 13.13 -5.51 14.46
CA ILE A 373 11.92 -5.90 15.19
C ILE A 373 11.71 -7.40 15.10
N PHE A 374 11.79 -7.96 13.90
CA PHE A 374 11.58 -9.40 13.67
C PHE A 374 12.56 -10.24 14.49
N ILE A 375 13.84 -9.85 14.54
CA ILE A 375 14.86 -10.53 15.34
C ILE A 375 14.54 -10.48 16.83
N LYS A 376 14.06 -9.34 17.35
CA LYS A 376 13.61 -9.23 18.73
C LYS A 376 12.40 -10.13 19.03
N GLU A 377 11.51 -10.34 18.05
CA GLU A 377 10.37 -11.25 18.19
C GLU A 377 10.80 -12.75 18.11
N ILE A 378 11.78 -13.11 17.28
CA ILE A 378 12.28 -14.50 17.12
C ILE A 378 12.82 -15.08 18.44
N GLN A 379 13.40 -14.26 19.31
CA GLN A 379 13.91 -14.69 20.61
C GLN A 379 12.85 -15.38 21.50
N LYS A 380 11.56 -15.35 21.10
CA LYS A 380 10.41 -15.92 21.80
C LYS A 380 9.83 -17.21 21.18
N GLU A 381 10.68 -18.10 20.65
CA GLU A 381 10.31 -19.45 20.13
C GLU A 381 9.58 -19.48 18.75
N MET A 382 10.09 -18.78 17.74
CA MET A 382 9.59 -18.96 16.35
C MET A 382 10.10 -20.25 15.69
N ARG A 383 9.27 -20.87 14.83
CA ARG A 383 9.66 -22.05 14.04
C ARG A 383 10.47 -21.62 12.81
N ASP A 384 11.44 -22.44 12.38
CA ASP A 384 12.28 -22.13 11.20
C ASP A 384 11.45 -21.89 9.92
N SER A 385 10.28 -22.53 9.77
CA SER A 385 9.37 -22.28 8.65
C SER A 385 8.77 -20.87 8.63
N GLU A 386 8.63 -20.22 9.79
CA GLU A 386 8.13 -18.85 9.90
C GLU A 386 9.23 -17.85 9.58
N ILE A 387 10.48 -18.17 9.97
CA ILE A 387 11.68 -17.42 9.59
C ILE A 387 11.84 -17.43 8.07
N GLY A 388 11.80 -18.61 7.44
CA GLY A 388 11.89 -18.72 5.98
C GLY A 388 10.82 -17.91 5.25
N LYS A 389 9.55 -17.99 5.70
CA LYS A 389 8.44 -17.20 5.12
C LYS A 389 8.65 -15.69 5.27
N PHE A 390 9.12 -15.24 6.43
CA PHE A 390 9.42 -13.83 6.64
C PHE A 390 10.52 -13.37 5.69
N VAL A 391 11.65 -14.09 5.64
CA VAL A 391 12.79 -13.74 4.79
C VAL A 391 12.39 -13.74 3.32
N ASP A 392 11.70 -14.77 2.83
CA ASP A 392 11.27 -14.86 1.44
C ASP A 392 10.31 -13.71 1.06
N ASN A 393 9.38 -13.36 1.96
CA ASN A 393 8.47 -12.23 1.72
C ASN A 393 9.25 -10.92 1.72
N TRP A 394 10.11 -10.71 2.72
CA TRP A 394 10.92 -9.52 2.86
C TRP A 394 11.86 -9.30 1.66
N LEU A 395 12.52 -10.36 1.17
CA LEU A 395 13.36 -10.30 -0.03
C LEU A 395 12.59 -9.96 -1.29
N ARG A 396 11.42 -10.57 -1.49
CA ARG A 396 10.55 -10.27 -2.65
C ARG A 396 10.13 -8.81 -2.65
N GLU A 397 9.79 -8.28 -1.48
CA GLU A 397 9.41 -6.88 -1.34
C GLU A 397 10.59 -5.96 -1.65
N LEU A 398 11.78 -6.29 -1.16
CA LEU A 398 13.00 -5.54 -1.46
C LEU A 398 13.33 -5.57 -2.96
N GLU A 399 13.28 -6.74 -3.61
CA GLU A 399 13.48 -6.90 -5.05
C GLU A 399 12.49 -6.06 -5.86
N ASN A 400 11.20 -6.09 -5.48
CA ASN A 400 10.17 -5.29 -6.15
C ASN A 400 10.50 -3.79 -6.10
N ILE A 401 10.91 -3.29 -4.94
CA ILE A 401 11.30 -1.88 -4.75
C ILE A 401 12.56 -1.56 -5.56
N MET A 402 13.62 -2.34 -5.40
CA MET A 402 14.92 -2.08 -6.04
C MET A 402 14.84 -2.20 -7.56
N SER A 403 13.97 -3.06 -8.09
CA SER A 403 13.74 -3.17 -9.54
C SER A 403 13.17 -1.90 -10.17
N ALA A 404 12.53 -1.03 -9.37
CA ALA A 404 12.02 0.26 -9.82
C ALA A 404 13.08 1.38 -9.78
N TRP A 405 14.25 1.13 -9.18
CA TRP A 405 15.32 2.11 -9.07
C TRP A 405 16.16 2.13 -10.35
N THR A 406 16.27 3.31 -10.94
CA THR A 406 17.10 3.54 -12.13
C THR A 406 18.54 3.92 -11.77
N ARG A 407 18.74 4.45 -10.56
CA ARG A 407 20.03 4.82 -9.98
C ARG A 407 20.01 4.45 -8.50
N VAL A 408 21.12 3.95 -7.98
CA VAL A 408 21.24 3.65 -6.56
C VAL A 408 22.47 4.39 -6.02
N ASP A 409 22.32 4.93 -4.81
CA ASP A 409 23.39 5.66 -4.13
C ASP A 409 24.51 4.70 -3.71
N GLU A 410 25.75 5.20 -3.68
CA GLU A 410 26.92 4.42 -3.26
C GLU A 410 26.82 3.99 -1.80
N ASP A 411 26.27 4.86 -0.95
CA ASP A 411 26.06 4.56 0.48
C ASP A 411 25.15 3.34 0.68
N LEU A 412 24.21 3.10 -0.24
CA LEU A 412 23.34 1.94 -0.21
C LEU A 412 24.06 0.66 -0.64
N ILE A 413 25.03 0.75 -1.55
CA ILE A 413 25.90 -0.38 -1.89
C ILE A 413 26.62 -0.83 -0.63
N ASN A 414 27.28 0.12 0.02
CA ASN A 414 28.00 -0.11 1.27
C ASN A 414 27.07 -0.72 2.32
N PHE A 415 25.85 -0.20 2.43
CA PHE A 415 24.82 -0.76 3.31
C PHE A 415 24.42 -2.21 2.99
N PHE A 416 24.51 -2.67 1.74
CA PHE A 416 24.16 -4.05 1.37
C PHE A 416 25.33 -5.03 1.48
N ILE A 417 26.57 -4.56 1.29
CA ILE A 417 27.76 -5.40 1.23
C ILE A 417 28.59 -5.40 2.52
N SER A 418 28.38 -4.43 3.41
CA SER A 418 29.11 -4.34 4.68
C SER A 418 28.37 -5.06 5.79
N PRO A 419 28.98 -6.09 6.40
CA PRO A 419 28.41 -6.73 7.58
C PRO A 419 28.27 -5.79 8.78
N LEU A 420 29.03 -4.69 8.83
CA LEU A 420 28.99 -3.74 9.93
C LEU A 420 27.76 -2.87 9.92
N THR A 421 27.42 -2.36 8.74
CA THR A 421 26.35 -1.37 8.60
C THR A 421 25.03 -2.04 8.26
N SER A 422 25.07 -3.24 7.64
CA SER A 422 23.90 -3.96 7.19
C SER A 422 23.31 -4.89 8.25
N PRO A 423 22.08 -4.66 8.76
CA PRO A 423 21.34 -5.67 9.51
C PRO A 423 21.04 -6.91 8.65
N PHE A 424 21.06 -6.77 7.32
CA PHE A 424 20.82 -7.88 6.40
C PHE A 424 21.96 -8.90 6.47
N LEU A 425 23.21 -8.43 6.40
CA LEU A 425 24.37 -9.29 6.52
C LEU A 425 24.68 -9.65 7.98
N SER A 426 24.63 -8.71 8.91
CA SER A 426 24.96 -9.04 10.32
C SER A 426 23.93 -9.97 10.95
N LYS A 427 22.63 -9.83 10.63
CA LYS A 427 21.57 -10.53 11.36
C LYS A 427 20.73 -11.47 10.50
N VAL A 428 20.17 -11.01 9.37
CA VAL A 428 19.27 -11.84 8.53
C VAL A 428 20.00 -13.04 7.95
N ARG A 429 21.24 -12.84 7.46
CA ARG A 429 22.11 -13.92 6.98
C ARG A 429 22.23 -15.06 8.00
N LEU A 430 22.45 -14.73 9.28
CA LEU A 430 22.58 -15.74 10.34
C LEU A 430 21.29 -16.53 10.56
N LEU A 431 20.12 -15.88 10.44
CA LEU A 431 18.83 -16.58 10.46
C LEU A 431 18.67 -17.53 9.28
N CYS A 432 19.12 -17.11 8.09
CA CYS A 432 19.01 -17.91 6.87
C CYS A 432 19.83 -19.20 6.93
N THR A 433 20.98 -19.20 7.63
CA THR A 433 21.88 -20.37 7.69
C THR A 433 21.24 -21.66 8.22
N ARG A 434 20.08 -21.56 8.88
CA ARG A 434 19.31 -22.72 9.37
C ARG A 434 18.63 -23.50 8.25
N ASP A 435 18.32 -22.85 7.13
CA ASP A 435 17.67 -23.45 5.98
C ASP A 435 18.44 -23.17 4.67
N LYS A 436 18.77 -24.25 3.95
CA LYS A 436 19.55 -24.15 2.71
C LYS A 436 18.79 -23.44 1.60
N ALA A 437 17.47 -23.59 1.52
CA ALA A 437 16.67 -22.96 0.47
C ALA A 437 16.55 -21.46 0.72
N THR A 438 16.28 -21.04 1.96
CA THR A 438 16.28 -19.63 2.37
C THR A 438 17.65 -18.98 2.14
N THR A 439 18.75 -19.66 2.50
CA THR A 439 20.11 -19.15 2.22
C THR A 439 20.35 -18.94 0.73
N ALA A 440 19.98 -19.91 -0.12
CA ALA A 440 20.16 -19.80 -1.57
C ALA A 440 19.28 -18.70 -2.19
N ASN A 441 18.05 -18.50 -1.68
CA ASN A 441 17.19 -17.41 -2.11
C ASN A 441 17.76 -16.05 -1.69
N PHE A 442 18.26 -15.93 -0.46
CA PHE A 442 18.90 -14.70 0.03
C PHE A 442 20.12 -14.32 -0.81
N LEU A 443 21.01 -15.28 -1.12
CA LEU A 443 22.14 -15.05 -2.03
C LEU A 443 21.69 -14.61 -3.42
N ARG A 444 20.72 -15.31 -4.02
CA ARG A 444 20.21 -14.95 -5.37
C ARG A 444 19.64 -13.53 -5.39
N SER A 445 18.88 -13.17 -4.37
CA SER A 445 18.28 -11.85 -4.22
C SER A 445 19.35 -10.76 -4.08
N LEU A 446 20.31 -10.99 -3.19
CA LEU A 446 21.42 -10.07 -2.97
C LEU A 446 22.26 -9.88 -4.23
N ASN A 447 22.59 -10.95 -4.95
CA ASN A 447 23.32 -10.87 -6.22
C ASN A 447 22.55 -10.09 -7.29
N SER A 448 21.23 -10.33 -7.39
CA SER A 448 20.36 -9.56 -8.29
C SER A 448 20.38 -8.06 -7.94
N ASN A 449 20.28 -7.75 -6.65
CA ASN A 449 20.27 -6.38 -6.15
C ASN A 449 21.62 -5.68 -6.36
N ILE A 450 22.73 -6.31 -6.01
CA ILE A 450 24.09 -5.78 -6.24
C ILE A 450 24.34 -5.57 -7.74
N SER A 451 23.93 -6.52 -8.58
CA SER A 451 24.03 -6.41 -10.04
C SER A 451 23.23 -5.23 -10.60
N LEU A 452 22.04 -4.96 -10.05
CA LEU A 452 21.24 -3.79 -10.42
C LEU A 452 21.97 -2.50 -10.05
N ILE A 453 22.57 -2.47 -8.87
CA ILE A 453 23.26 -1.28 -8.39
C ILE A 453 24.52 -0.98 -9.23
N ILE A 454 25.35 -1.98 -9.53
CA ILE A 454 26.61 -1.74 -10.26
C ILE A 454 26.39 -1.24 -11.69
N LYS A 455 25.25 -1.62 -12.31
CA LYS A 455 24.85 -1.06 -13.60
C LYS A 455 24.65 0.46 -13.55
N SER A 456 24.46 1.07 -12.37
CA SER A 456 24.35 2.53 -12.23
C SER A 456 25.68 3.29 -12.37
N LYS A 457 26.82 2.60 -12.53
CA LYS A 457 28.16 3.16 -12.83
C LYS A 457 28.69 4.20 -11.82
N SER A 458 28.29 4.13 -10.56
CA SER A 458 28.94 4.93 -9.51
C SER A 458 30.31 4.33 -9.17
N PRO A 459 31.38 5.13 -8.99
CA PRO A 459 32.60 4.62 -8.38
C PRO A 459 32.25 4.10 -6.98
N ILE A 460 32.75 2.93 -6.61
CA ILE A 460 32.42 2.29 -5.32
C ILE A 460 33.66 2.35 -4.44
N SER A 461 33.56 3.01 -3.29
CA SER A 461 34.50 2.92 -2.20
C SER A 461 34.43 1.51 -1.63
N ILE A 462 35.47 0.73 -1.88
CA ILE A 462 35.57 -0.67 -1.47
C ILE A 462 35.63 -0.75 0.06
N GLN A 463 34.56 -1.21 0.70
CA GLN A 463 34.60 -1.59 2.11
C GLN A 463 35.13 -3.03 2.26
N PHE A 464 36.24 -3.16 2.98
CA PHE A 464 36.92 -4.45 3.23
C PHE A 464 36.30 -5.25 4.39
N ASP A 465 35.21 -4.77 4.98
CA ASP A 465 34.60 -5.33 6.18
C ASP A 465 34.23 -6.82 6.03
N ILE A 466 33.74 -7.22 4.85
CA ILE A 466 33.41 -8.62 4.56
C ILE A 466 34.65 -9.51 4.51
N LEU A 467 35.75 -9.00 3.96
CA LEU A 467 37.02 -9.73 3.89
C LEU A 467 37.65 -9.84 5.28
N LEU A 468 37.54 -8.80 6.10
CA LEU A 468 37.98 -8.83 7.50
C LEU A 468 37.16 -9.86 8.30
N GLU A 469 35.84 -9.87 8.13
CA GLU A 469 34.96 -10.85 8.77
C GLU A 469 35.31 -12.29 8.38
N MET A 470 35.56 -12.54 7.09
CA MET A 470 35.98 -13.86 6.62
C MET A 470 37.23 -14.36 7.34
N VAL A 471 38.23 -13.49 7.52
CA VAL A 471 39.48 -13.82 8.23
C VAL A 471 39.20 -14.15 9.70
N ASP A 472 38.37 -13.36 10.38
CA ASP A 472 38.04 -13.59 11.79
C ASP A 472 37.19 -14.84 12.03
N ILE A 473 36.24 -15.12 11.14
CA ILE A 473 35.46 -16.37 11.21
C ILE A 473 36.40 -17.58 11.09
N VAL A 474 37.39 -17.52 10.21
CA VAL A 474 38.38 -18.60 10.05
C VAL A 474 39.23 -18.78 11.30
N HIS A 475 39.68 -17.68 11.91
CA HIS A 475 40.40 -17.73 13.18
C HIS A 475 39.56 -18.39 14.28
N GLU A 476 38.29 -18.00 14.41
CA GLU A 476 37.38 -18.57 15.41
C GLU A 476 37.14 -20.07 15.17
N LEU A 477 36.90 -20.47 13.92
CA LEU A 477 36.70 -21.88 13.57
C LEU A 477 37.97 -22.72 13.83
N LYS A 478 39.17 -22.18 13.60
CA LYS A 478 40.44 -22.83 13.95
C LYS A 478 40.60 -22.96 15.47
N ALA A 479 40.31 -21.89 16.23
CA ALA A 479 40.38 -21.87 17.69
C ALA A 479 39.43 -22.90 18.34
N ARG A 480 38.17 -22.96 17.90
CA ARG A 480 37.18 -23.94 18.39
C ARG A 480 37.58 -25.40 18.14
N ARG A 481 38.41 -25.65 17.12
CA ARG A 481 38.92 -26.98 16.79
C ARG A 481 40.13 -27.41 17.61
N LYS A 482 40.66 -26.54 18.48
CA LYS A 482 41.92 -26.76 19.22
C LYS A 482 43.09 -27.12 18.30
N VAL A 483 43.09 -26.57 17.09
CA VAL A 483 44.21 -26.72 16.16
C VAL A 483 45.30 -25.79 16.70
N ALA A 484 46.37 -26.38 17.25
CA ALA A 484 47.39 -25.68 18.01
C ALA A 484 48.13 -24.60 17.21
N ASP A 485 48.37 -23.46 17.87
CA ASP A 485 49.45 -22.44 17.87
C ASP A 485 50.37 -22.18 16.64
N TYR A 486 50.23 -22.85 15.50
CA TYR A 486 51.12 -22.71 14.35
C TYR A 486 50.64 -21.73 13.28
N TYR A 487 49.50 -21.06 13.49
CA TYR A 487 49.02 -20.05 12.56
C TYR A 487 49.42 -18.65 13.02
N ASN A 488 50.53 -18.18 12.48
CA ASN A 488 50.84 -16.76 12.40
C ASN A 488 50.31 -16.31 11.03
N PRO A 489 49.08 -15.76 10.91
CA PRO A 489 48.68 -15.12 9.66
C PRO A 489 49.79 -14.12 9.28
N ASN A 490 49.94 -13.77 8.00
CA ASN A 490 50.73 -12.58 7.66
C ASN A 490 50.15 -11.42 8.47
N HIS A 491 50.79 -11.12 9.61
CA HIS A 491 50.32 -10.16 10.60
C HIS A 491 50.12 -8.80 9.92
N ASP A 492 50.90 -8.56 8.87
CA ASP A 492 50.83 -7.41 7.99
C ASP A 492 49.49 -7.29 7.26
N THR A 493 48.94 -8.32 6.62
CA THR A 493 47.70 -8.18 5.83
C THR A 493 46.47 -7.95 6.72
N PHE A 494 46.38 -8.65 7.85
CA PHE A 494 45.29 -8.46 8.80
C PHE A 494 45.37 -7.11 9.51
N GLU A 495 46.58 -6.70 9.95
CA GLU A 495 46.79 -5.37 10.50
C GLU A 495 46.51 -4.29 9.45
N ILE A 496 46.89 -4.48 8.20
CA ILE A 496 46.56 -3.53 7.12
C ILE A 496 45.04 -3.38 7.00
N LEU A 497 44.28 -4.48 6.92
CA LEU A 497 42.82 -4.43 6.81
C LEU A 497 42.17 -3.82 8.06
N ARG A 498 42.66 -4.14 9.26
CA ARG A 498 42.14 -3.59 10.52
C ARG A 498 42.46 -2.10 10.66
N ASN A 499 43.64 -1.67 10.22
CA ASN A 499 44.05 -0.26 10.23
C ASN A 499 43.28 0.61 9.22
N LEU A 500 42.50 0.01 8.32
CA LEU A 500 41.57 0.74 7.44
C LEU A 500 40.26 1.11 8.14
N LEU A 501 39.94 0.51 9.29
CA LEU A 501 38.76 0.88 10.08
C LEU A 501 39.08 2.08 10.97
N ASN A 502 38.12 3.01 11.09
CA ASN A 502 38.20 4.05 12.11
C ASN A 502 37.84 3.49 13.51
N GLU A 503 38.05 4.30 14.56
CA GLU A 503 37.83 3.88 15.95
C GLU A 503 36.38 3.45 16.23
N ALA A 504 35.39 4.15 15.66
CA ALA A 504 33.98 3.82 15.80
C ALA A 504 33.60 2.52 15.06
N GLN A 505 34.13 2.34 13.86
CA GLN A 505 33.97 1.11 13.07
C GLN A 505 34.62 -0.09 13.76
N THR A 506 35.78 0.10 14.38
CA THR A 506 36.48 -0.96 15.13
C THR A 506 35.62 -1.47 16.29
N LEU A 507 35.03 -0.58 17.07
CA LEU A 507 34.16 -0.98 18.20
C LEU A 507 32.89 -1.71 17.72
N SER A 508 32.27 -1.21 16.65
CA SER A 508 31.10 -1.85 16.03
C SER A 508 31.45 -3.25 15.49
N TYR A 509 32.61 -3.37 14.85
CA TYR A 509 33.15 -4.62 14.34
C TYR A 509 33.42 -5.65 15.44
N GLU A 510 34.08 -5.24 16.52
CA GLU A 510 34.33 -6.14 17.66
C GLU A 510 33.01 -6.65 18.27
N THR A 511 32.00 -5.78 18.36
CA THR A 511 30.67 -6.17 18.86
C THR A 511 30.02 -7.22 17.94
N HIS A 512 30.07 -7.00 16.62
CA HIS A 512 29.54 -7.93 15.61
C HIS A 512 30.26 -9.27 15.61
N ILE A 513 31.59 -9.29 15.61
CA ILE A 513 32.38 -10.52 15.66
C ILE A 513 32.10 -11.29 16.96
N ASN A 514 31.94 -10.61 18.10
CA ASN A 514 31.58 -11.31 19.34
C ASN A 514 30.21 -12.00 19.25
N GLN A 515 29.21 -11.40 18.58
CA GLN A 515 27.93 -12.07 18.32
C GLN A 515 28.09 -13.31 17.43
N LEU A 516 28.92 -13.23 16.39
CA LEU A 516 29.26 -14.39 15.56
C LEU A 516 29.97 -15.48 16.36
N ARG A 517 30.89 -15.11 17.26
CA ARG A 517 31.59 -16.02 18.17
C ARG A 517 30.70 -16.65 19.22
N GLU A 518 29.50 -16.13 19.46
CA GLU A 518 28.50 -16.79 20.31
C GLU A 518 27.63 -17.79 19.52
N ALA A 519 27.60 -17.70 18.19
CA ALA A 519 26.79 -18.56 17.35
C ALA A 519 27.29 -20.01 17.29
N GLU A 520 26.39 -20.92 16.92
CA GLU A 520 26.74 -22.34 16.71
C GLU A 520 27.75 -22.52 15.58
N SER A 521 28.64 -23.51 15.71
CA SER A 521 29.68 -23.76 14.70
C SER A 521 29.13 -24.09 13.32
N ALA A 522 27.88 -24.60 13.22
CA ALA A 522 27.23 -24.80 11.93
C ALA A 522 26.83 -23.47 11.28
N THR A 523 26.21 -22.56 12.04
CA THR A 523 25.83 -21.20 11.63
C THR A 523 27.04 -20.42 11.11
N ILE A 524 28.15 -20.43 11.86
CA ILE A 524 29.37 -19.71 11.50
C ILE A 524 29.95 -20.22 10.17
N LYS A 525 29.93 -21.53 9.94
CA LYS A 525 30.39 -22.12 8.67
C LYS A 525 29.55 -21.68 7.48
N TYR A 526 28.23 -21.63 7.64
CA TYR A 526 27.34 -21.17 6.57
C TYR A 526 27.47 -19.67 6.34
N ALA A 527 27.70 -18.86 7.39
CA ALA A 527 28.04 -17.44 7.24
C ALA A 527 29.34 -17.25 6.44
N MET A 528 30.39 -18.02 6.73
CA MET A 528 31.65 -17.99 5.97
C MET A 528 31.43 -18.35 4.48
N LEU A 529 30.68 -19.42 4.20
CA LEU A 529 30.35 -19.82 2.83
C LEU A 529 29.58 -18.73 2.09
N PHE A 530 28.66 -18.07 2.80
CA PHE A 530 27.91 -16.94 2.28
C PHE A 530 28.85 -15.78 1.92
N ASP A 531 29.78 -15.41 2.81
CA ASP A 531 30.69 -14.29 2.59
C ASP A 531 31.65 -14.53 1.44
N ILE A 532 32.13 -15.76 1.29
CA ILE A 532 32.98 -16.10 0.15
C ILE A 532 32.19 -16.00 -1.15
N SER A 533 30.96 -16.52 -1.17
CA SER A 533 30.09 -16.40 -2.35
C SER A 533 29.83 -14.93 -2.71
N LEU A 534 29.60 -14.09 -1.71
CA LEU A 534 29.37 -12.66 -1.89
C LEU A 534 30.64 -11.92 -2.35
N ALA A 535 31.80 -12.21 -1.75
CA ALA A 535 33.08 -11.63 -2.14
C ALA A 535 33.47 -12.00 -3.58
N ILE A 536 33.22 -13.25 -3.98
CA ILE A 536 33.39 -13.72 -5.36
C ILE A 536 32.49 -12.93 -6.31
N GLU A 537 31.21 -12.78 -5.98
CA GLU A 537 30.28 -12.01 -6.81
C GLU A 537 30.75 -10.55 -6.93
N CYS A 538 31.19 -9.94 -5.84
CA CYS A 538 31.77 -8.59 -5.84
C CYS A 538 32.99 -8.49 -6.78
N VAL A 539 33.85 -9.51 -6.89
CA VAL A 539 34.94 -9.55 -7.88
C VAL A 539 34.39 -9.64 -9.30
N THR A 540 33.41 -10.52 -9.56
CA THR A 540 32.84 -10.67 -10.91
C THR A 540 32.18 -9.40 -11.43
N LEU A 541 31.65 -8.60 -10.51
CA LEU A 541 31.00 -7.33 -10.83
C LEU A 541 31.98 -6.15 -10.79
N GLY A 542 33.27 -6.39 -10.52
CA GLY A 542 34.32 -5.38 -10.50
C GLY A 542 34.28 -4.44 -9.30
N ILE A 543 33.59 -4.82 -8.21
CA ILE A 543 33.63 -4.09 -6.94
C ILE A 543 34.97 -4.32 -6.26
N PHE A 544 35.42 -5.57 -6.17
CA PHE A 544 36.70 -5.90 -5.54
C PHE A 544 37.78 -6.20 -6.58
N GLU A 545 39.00 -5.78 -6.29
CA GLU A 545 40.17 -6.26 -7.03
C GLU A 545 40.33 -7.76 -6.77
N GLY A 546 40.31 -8.56 -7.84
CA GLY A 546 40.44 -10.01 -7.73
C GLY A 546 41.68 -10.43 -6.95
N THR A 547 42.82 -9.75 -7.14
CA THR A 547 44.07 -10.00 -6.41
C THR A 547 43.93 -9.88 -4.90
N THR A 548 43.12 -8.93 -4.41
CA THR A 548 42.93 -8.72 -2.96
C THR A 548 42.05 -9.79 -2.35
N VAL A 549 40.96 -10.17 -3.03
CA VAL A 549 40.10 -11.28 -2.59
C VAL A 549 40.84 -12.60 -2.66
N PHE A 550 41.59 -12.85 -3.74
CA PHE A 550 42.44 -14.03 -3.87
C PHE A 550 43.49 -14.07 -2.78
N SER A 551 44.18 -12.97 -2.46
CA SER A 551 45.15 -12.94 -1.36
C SER A 551 44.52 -13.24 0.00
N CYS A 552 43.30 -12.75 0.24
CA CYS A 552 42.55 -13.07 1.46
C CYS A 552 42.14 -14.56 1.49
N LEU A 553 41.63 -15.10 0.38
CA LEU A 553 41.29 -16.51 0.25
C LEU A 553 42.53 -17.40 0.37
N ASP A 554 43.65 -17.00 -0.21
CA ASP A 554 44.94 -17.70 -0.12
C ASP A 554 45.41 -17.73 1.33
N ALA A 555 45.38 -16.60 2.05
CA ALA A 555 45.67 -16.58 3.48
C ALA A 555 44.69 -17.42 4.31
N ILE A 556 43.42 -17.49 3.92
CA ILE A 556 42.41 -18.30 4.62
C ILE A 556 42.60 -19.81 4.36
N LEU A 557 42.89 -20.18 3.11
CA LEU A 557 42.92 -21.56 2.61
C LEU A 557 44.30 -22.20 2.74
N LEU A 558 45.38 -21.42 2.67
CA LEU A 558 46.74 -21.88 2.89
C LEU A 558 47.22 -21.44 4.28
N PRO A 559 47.54 -22.44 5.10
CA PRO A 559 48.95 -22.61 5.39
C PRO A 559 49.31 -24.09 5.53
N ASP A 560 50.28 -24.60 4.78
CA ASP A 560 51.15 -25.75 5.11
C ASP A 560 50.55 -26.89 5.97
N ILE A 561 49.42 -27.49 5.57
CA ILE A 561 48.90 -28.71 6.24
C ILE A 561 48.69 -29.82 5.22
N ALA A 562 49.78 -30.26 4.61
CA ALA A 562 49.84 -31.55 3.94
C ALA A 562 49.85 -32.75 4.92
N ALA A 563 49.89 -32.54 6.24
CA ALA A 563 50.22 -33.60 7.20
C ALA A 563 49.08 -34.09 8.11
N GLU A 564 48.06 -33.29 8.47
CA GLU A 564 47.10 -33.70 9.53
C GLU A 564 45.60 -33.58 9.19
N TYR A 565 45.21 -33.02 8.05
CA TYR A 565 43.80 -32.66 7.77
C TYR A 565 42.98 -33.68 6.97
N VAL A 566 43.41 -34.95 6.93
CA VAL A 566 42.74 -36.02 6.18
C VAL A 566 41.34 -36.39 6.71
N TYR A 567 40.87 -35.85 7.85
CA TYR A 567 39.70 -36.43 8.55
C TYR A 567 38.52 -35.50 8.86
N SER A 568 38.43 -34.29 8.30
CA SER A 568 37.15 -33.57 8.34
C SER A 568 36.59 -33.35 6.93
N ASP A 569 35.64 -34.23 6.60
CA ASP A 569 34.89 -34.35 5.35
C ASP A 569 34.31 -33.03 4.80
N TRP A 570 34.15 -32.00 5.64
CA TRP A 570 33.60 -30.71 5.26
C TRP A 570 34.65 -29.66 4.84
N TRP A 571 35.88 -29.69 5.37
CA TRP A 571 36.93 -28.74 4.96
C TRP A 571 37.40 -29.07 3.54
N VAL A 572 37.58 -30.36 3.24
CA VAL A 572 37.86 -30.83 1.89
C VAL A 572 36.72 -30.48 0.93
N LYS A 573 35.45 -30.54 1.36
CA LYS A 573 34.29 -30.09 0.55
C LYS A 573 34.25 -28.58 0.36
N LEU A 574 34.60 -27.79 1.38
CA LEU A 574 34.72 -26.33 1.29
C LEU A 574 35.85 -25.95 0.35
N GLU A 575 37.04 -26.48 0.56
CA GLU A 575 38.23 -26.30 -0.28
C GLU A 575 37.95 -26.74 -1.72
N SER A 576 37.29 -27.89 -1.94
CA SER A 576 36.90 -28.33 -3.28
C SER A 576 35.85 -27.42 -3.92
N ALA A 577 34.85 -26.94 -3.16
CA ALA A 577 33.83 -26.03 -3.68
C ALA A 577 34.41 -24.64 -4.00
N LEU A 578 35.28 -24.14 -3.14
CA LEU A 578 36.01 -22.89 -3.33
C LEU A 578 36.99 -22.98 -4.48
N PHE A 579 37.75 -24.08 -4.59
CA PHE A 579 38.65 -24.33 -5.70
C PHE A 579 37.87 -24.44 -7.01
N LEU A 580 36.68 -25.06 -7.02
CA LEU A 580 35.83 -25.14 -8.21
C LEU A 580 35.31 -23.75 -8.63
N GLU A 581 34.86 -22.92 -7.69
CA GLU A 581 34.40 -21.54 -7.96
C GLU A 581 35.56 -20.64 -8.40
N VAL A 582 36.69 -20.67 -7.69
CA VAL A 582 37.91 -19.93 -8.03
C VAL A 582 38.45 -20.34 -9.40
N TYR A 583 38.49 -21.65 -9.70
CA TYR A 583 38.92 -22.16 -11.00
C TYR A 583 37.97 -21.73 -12.14
N GLN A 584 36.66 -21.67 -11.89
CA GLN A 584 35.70 -21.15 -12.87
C GLN A 584 35.84 -19.65 -13.10
N LEU A 585 36.26 -18.88 -12.09
CA LEU A 585 36.55 -17.45 -12.21
C LEU A 585 37.86 -17.20 -12.94
N ASP A 586 38.92 -17.96 -12.66
CA ASP A 586 40.22 -17.83 -13.33
C ASP A 586 40.08 -18.02 -14.86
N HIS A 587 39.25 -18.98 -15.30
CA HIS A 587 38.90 -19.13 -16.72
C HIS A 587 38.06 -17.98 -17.31
N LYS A 588 37.33 -17.22 -16.49
CA LYS A 588 36.60 -16.01 -16.93
C LYS A 588 37.47 -14.75 -16.98
N PHE A 589 38.59 -14.72 -16.26
CA PHE A 589 39.52 -13.59 -16.19
C PHE A 589 40.77 -13.73 -17.08
N VAL A 590 41.04 -14.94 -17.63
CA VAL A 590 42.15 -15.24 -18.56
C VAL A 590 41.78 -15.04 -20.06
N ILE A 591 40.61 -14.47 -20.37
CA ILE A 591 40.23 -13.95 -21.71
C ILE A 591 39.92 -12.47 -21.57
#